data_AF-A0A8H3YSK7-F1
#
_entry.id   AF-A0A8H3YSK7-F1
#
_cell.length_a   1.000
_cell.length_b   1.000
_cell.length_c   1.000
_cell.angle_alpha   90.00
_cell.angle_beta   90.00
_cell.angle_gamma   90.00
#
_symmetry.space_group_name_H-M   'P 1'
#
loop_
_entity.id
_entity.type
_entity.pdbx_description
1 polymer ?
#
loop_
_entity_poly.entity_id
_entity_poly.type
_entity_poly.pdbx_seq_one_letter_code
_entity_poly.pdbx_strand_id
1 'polypeptide(L)'
;MIFGSNSFAHRKSGAEPRKAEKTAAAIELKRREQEKFAPIHEERQKACSKEIMESKNRSLETIFTRDDIEALKMVQEFGSQGMIKDLGEARWAIQQHEVQLFISEYRTAWETVESQPAGAQGTDLIRLPSHSTEALMKKGFTRQQARVVQNEVTELERLKNAKRCLVDRTQQQKEFSIRPMASRKKEVESAIALGWRPEHPALLQRLQRCNDLIAGSIPEWEQEELLTEWVDAFWYSDDYEKNMEVFNNHIPEDDFLSSETMAIPEEQYYQNPFHNHFTNILNSTPDLKLRYEKLDKRRQTILRDMLQNTGIETWYDARLEAISNAKKMKRDHDILSAKTNTQNKMMGDAECPWEELEWPPERLRYINRRTKINRETAAAAAATTNTSLPTAPFKTWDTHTTTVLADKATLEIFPAPPIKCCSIACNKRKGVLNFCEHSLEGFMRGCGGGGLRERVRCEVRRFHPDRFMKCPEGVREGILKRAGEMFSMLRAVEGGLVG
;
A
#
# COMPACT_ATOMS: atom_id res chain seq x y z
N MET A 1 75.75 -16.62 -25.41
CA MET A 1 74.34 -16.21 -25.21
C MET A 1 73.71 -16.01 -26.59
N ILE A 2 72.86 -16.95 -27.01
CA ILE A 2 71.41 -16.80 -27.30
C ILE A 2 71.17 -16.19 -28.69
N PHE A 3 71.08 -17.04 -29.73
CA PHE A 3 69.88 -17.57 -30.45
C PHE A 3 69.43 -16.63 -31.60
N GLY A 4 69.05 -17.08 -32.79
CA GLY A 4 68.76 -18.43 -33.29
C GLY A 4 67.78 -18.32 -34.46
N SER A 5 68.04 -19.10 -35.50
CA SER A 5 67.57 -18.94 -36.87
C SER A 5 66.19 -19.56 -37.20
N ASN A 6 65.77 -19.29 -38.45
CA ASN A 6 65.11 -20.19 -39.41
C ASN A 6 63.59 -20.12 -39.66
N SER A 7 63.30 -19.62 -40.87
CA SER A 7 62.13 -19.92 -41.70
C SER A 7 62.06 -21.41 -42.07
N PHE A 8 60.88 -22.01 -41.98
CA PHE A 8 60.57 -23.32 -42.56
C PHE A 8 59.23 -23.27 -43.31
N ALA A 9 59.31 -23.41 -44.63
CA ALA A 9 58.18 -23.64 -45.51
C ALA A 9 57.88 -25.15 -45.56
N HIS A 10 56.64 -25.56 -45.27
CA HIS A 10 56.19 -26.93 -45.47
C HIS A 10 55.03 -27.00 -46.46
N ARG A 11 55.31 -27.64 -47.60
CA ARG A 11 54.34 -28.35 -48.45
C ARG A 11 53.57 -29.37 -47.61
N LYS A 12 52.25 -29.47 -47.79
CA LYS A 12 51.45 -30.65 -47.43
C LYS A 12 50.70 -31.16 -48.66
N SER A 13 51.07 -32.38 -49.05
CA SER A 13 50.27 -33.39 -49.75
C SER A 13 48.91 -33.57 -49.06
N GLY A 14 47.80 -33.88 -49.72
CA GLY A 14 47.66 -34.84 -50.82
C GLY A 14 47.36 -36.24 -50.28
N ALA A 15 46.31 -36.40 -49.45
CA ALA A 15 45.74 -37.70 -49.08
C ALA A 15 44.34 -37.56 -48.46
N GLU A 16 43.46 -38.52 -48.77
CA GLU A 16 42.15 -38.85 -48.16
C GLU A 16 40.84 -38.29 -48.78
N PRO A 17 40.31 -38.94 -49.83
CA PRO A 17 38.88 -38.86 -50.17
C PRO A 17 38.03 -40.01 -49.56
N ARG A 18 38.63 -40.98 -48.85
CA ARG A 18 37.93 -42.21 -48.41
C ARG A 18 37.12 -42.11 -47.10
N LYS A 19 37.22 -41.01 -46.35
CA LYS A 19 36.44 -40.81 -45.09
C LYS A 19 35.06 -40.21 -45.33
N ALA A 20 34.88 -39.40 -46.37
CA ALA A 20 33.61 -38.74 -46.66
C ALA A 20 32.52 -39.72 -47.13
N GLU A 21 32.92 -40.80 -47.81
CA GLU A 21 31.99 -41.79 -48.38
C GLU A 21 31.37 -42.69 -47.31
N LYS A 22 32.13 -43.01 -46.24
CA LYS A 22 31.61 -43.80 -45.10
C LYS A 22 30.59 -43.04 -44.26
N THR A 23 30.73 -41.72 -44.14
CA THR A 23 29.74 -40.89 -43.43
C THR A 23 28.44 -40.74 -44.22
N ALA A 24 28.50 -40.63 -45.55
CA ALA A 24 27.30 -40.54 -46.38
C ALA A 24 26.44 -41.82 -46.30
N ALA A 25 27.07 -43.00 -46.36
CA ALA A 25 26.37 -44.28 -46.25
C ALA A 25 25.71 -44.49 -44.87
N ALA A 26 26.36 -44.04 -43.79
CA ALA A 26 25.81 -44.12 -42.44
C ALA A 26 24.60 -43.19 -42.23
N ILE A 27 24.59 -42.03 -42.89
CA ILE A 27 23.47 -41.08 -42.84
C ILE A 27 22.26 -41.65 -43.60
N GLU A 28 22.46 -42.23 -44.78
CA GLU A 28 21.37 -42.79 -45.57
C GLU A 28 20.76 -44.04 -44.91
N LEU A 29 21.57 -44.86 -44.23
CA LEU A 29 21.06 -45.99 -43.44
C LEU A 29 20.13 -45.52 -42.31
N LYS A 30 20.53 -44.49 -41.56
CA LYS A 30 19.69 -43.91 -40.49
C LYS A 30 18.40 -43.30 -41.03
N ARG A 31 18.44 -42.68 -42.21
CA ARG A 31 17.24 -42.12 -42.86
C ARG A 31 16.24 -43.23 -43.22
N ARG A 32 16.71 -44.33 -43.79
CA ARG A 32 15.87 -45.49 -44.12
C ARG A 32 15.30 -46.18 -42.88
N GLU A 33 16.06 -46.26 -41.80
CA GLU A 33 15.55 -46.75 -40.52
C GLU A 33 14.46 -45.83 -39.96
N GLN A 34 14.66 -44.52 -39.98
CA GLN A 34 13.64 -43.56 -39.53
C GLN A 34 12.36 -43.62 -40.37
N GLU A 35 12.47 -43.71 -41.70
CA GLU A 35 11.33 -43.85 -42.60
C GLU A 35 10.56 -45.16 -42.36
N LYS A 36 11.25 -46.24 -41.96
CA LYS A 36 10.61 -47.52 -41.61
C LYS A 36 9.83 -47.48 -40.29
N PHE A 37 10.28 -46.69 -39.31
CA PHE A 37 9.63 -46.61 -37.99
C PHE A 37 8.62 -45.47 -37.85
N ALA A 38 8.66 -44.46 -38.72
CA ALA A 38 7.73 -43.33 -38.73
C ALA A 38 6.24 -43.75 -38.75
N PRO A 39 5.78 -44.66 -39.64
CA PRO A 39 4.35 -45.03 -39.66
C PRO A 39 3.91 -45.78 -38.41
N ILE A 40 4.78 -46.62 -37.82
CA ILE A 40 4.50 -47.35 -36.57
C ILE A 40 4.38 -46.38 -35.39
N HIS A 41 5.22 -45.34 -35.37
CA HIS A 41 5.16 -44.32 -34.34
C HIS A 41 3.90 -43.46 -34.46
N GLU A 42 3.52 -43.09 -35.69
CA GLU A 42 2.30 -42.33 -35.96
C GLU A 42 1.04 -43.12 -35.58
N GLU A 43 1.00 -44.41 -35.88
CA GLU A 43 -0.13 -45.28 -35.55
C GLU A 43 -0.26 -45.49 -34.03
N ARG A 44 0.86 -45.68 -33.32
CA ARG A 44 0.88 -45.74 -31.85
C ARG A 44 0.48 -44.41 -31.21
N GLN A 45 0.87 -43.29 -31.79
CA GLN A 45 0.50 -41.97 -31.29
C GLN A 45 -0.99 -41.71 -31.49
N LYS A 46 -1.58 -42.13 -32.62
CA LYS A 46 -3.02 -42.08 -32.86
C LYS A 46 -3.80 -42.99 -31.91
N ALA A 47 -3.32 -44.22 -31.67
CA ALA A 47 -3.93 -45.15 -30.72
C ALA A 47 -3.91 -44.61 -29.28
N CYS A 48 -2.76 -44.10 -28.83
CA CYS A 48 -2.61 -43.50 -27.51
C CYS A 48 -3.50 -42.25 -27.36
N SER A 49 -3.56 -41.38 -28.37
CA SER A 49 -4.45 -40.21 -28.34
C SER A 49 -5.92 -40.61 -28.27
N LYS A 50 -6.32 -41.67 -28.98
CA LYS A 50 -7.68 -42.20 -28.93
C LYS A 50 -8.01 -42.75 -27.54
N GLU A 51 -7.09 -43.52 -26.95
CA GLU A 51 -7.27 -44.13 -25.63
C GLU A 51 -7.32 -43.07 -24.50
N ILE A 52 -6.53 -42.00 -24.60
CA ILE A 52 -6.59 -40.85 -23.69
C ILE A 52 -7.93 -40.12 -23.82
N MET A 53 -8.45 -39.93 -25.03
CA MET A 53 -9.75 -39.29 -25.25
C MET A 53 -10.90 -40.15 -24.72
N GLU A 54 -10.87 -41.46 -24.96
CA GLU A 54 -11.86 -42.40 -24.43
C GLU A 54 -11.80 -42.52 -22.90
N SER A 55 -10.59 -42.48 -22.32
CA SER A 55 -10.39 -42.44 -20.86
C SER A 55 -10.94 -41.13 -20.25
N LYS A 56 -10.65 -39.98 -20.88
CA LYS A 56 -11.22 -38.69 -20.45
C LYS A 56 -12.74 -38.68 -20.55
N ASN A 57 -13.31 -39.17 -21.65
CA ASN A 57 -14.76 -39.21 -21.81
C ASN A 57 -15.42 -40.11 -20.75
N ARG A 58 -14.85 -41.27 -20.44
CA ARG A 58 -15.33 -42.14 -19.35
C ARG A 58 -15.22 -41.47 -17.98
N SER A 59 -14.15 -40.74 -17.72
CA SER A 59 -13.98 -39.97 -16.47
C SER A 59 -14.95 -38.79 -16.38
N LEU A 60 -15.28 -38.14 -17.50
CA LEU A 60 -16.28 -37.08 -17.54
C LEU A 60 -17.69 -37.63 -17.29
N GLU A 61 -18.02 -38.78 -17.88
CA GLU A 61 -19.31 -39.47 -17.67
C GLU A 61 -19.52 -39.99 -16.24
N THR A 62 -18.44 -40.20 -15.48
CA THR A 62 -18.51 -40.63 -14.07
C THR A 62 -18.54 -39.47 -13.08
N ILE A 63 -18.09 -38.29 -13.48
CA ILE A 63 -18.02 -37.09 -12.62
C ILE A 63 -19.21 -36.16 -12.86
N PHE A 64 -19.75 -36.13 -14.07
CA PHE A 64 -20.83 -35.22 -14.46
C PHE A 64 -22.13 -35.98 -14.68
N THR A 65 -23.22 -35.45 -14.12
CA THR A 65 -24.55 -36.00 -14.38
C THR A 65 -24.97 -35.71 -15.81
N ARG A 66 -25.99 -36.43 -16.30
CA ARG A 66 -26.52 -36.20 -17.66
C ARG A 66 -26.92 -34.74 -17.89
N ASP A 67 -27.46 -34.09 -16.86
CA ASP A 67 -27.87 -32.69 -16.89
C ASP A 67 -26.67 -31.73 -16.98
N ASP A 68 -25.54 -32.06 -16.35
CA ASP A 68 -24.29 -31.28 -16.46
C ASP A 68 -23.68 -31.38 -17.87
N ILE A 69 -23.77 -32.55 -18.50
CA ILE A 69 -23.31 -32.76 -19.88
C ILE A 69 -24.21 -32.00 -20.86
N GLU A 70 -25.51 -31.94 -20.59
CA GLU A 70 -26.49 -31.21 -21.41
C GLU A 70 -26.35 -29.69 -21.22
N ALA A 71 -26.05 -29.23 -20.01
CA ALA A 71 -25.63 -27.85 -19.74
C ALA A 71 -24.35 -27.51 -20.52
N LEU A 72 -23.31 -28.34 -20.46
CA LEU A 72 -22.05 -28.13 -21.21
C LEU A 72 -22.25 -28.09 -22.73
N LYS A 73 -23.23 -28.84 -23.27
CA LYS A 73 -23.63 -28.72 -24.68
C LYS A 73 -24.30 -27.38 -24.98
N MET A 74 -25.16 -26.88 -24.10
CA MET A 74 -25.72 -25.53 -24.25
C MET A 74 -24.65 -24.43 -24.16
N VAL A 75 -23.61 -24.62 -23.35
CA VAL A 75 -22.42 -23.73 -23.30
C VAL A 75 -21.64 -23.73 -24.62
N GLN A 76 -21.56 -24.88 -25.28
CA GLN A 76 -20.90 -25.03 -26.56
C GLN A 76 -21.72 -24.39 -27.70
N GLU A 77 -23.05 -24.41 -27.58
CA GLU A 77 -23.98 -23.82 -28.56
C GLU A 77 -24.20 -22.30 -28.38
N PHE A 78 -24.09 -21.76 -27.16
CA PHE A 78 -24.33 -20.34 -26.87
C PHE A 78 -23.11 -19.64 -26.27
N GLY A 79 -22.20 -19.20 -27.15
CA GLY A 79 -21.27 -18.10 -26.86
C GLY A 79 -20.08 -18.41 -25.96
N SER A 80 -19.13 -19.20 -26.49
CA SER A 80 -17.90 -19.67 -25.84
C SER A 80 -17.03 -18.60 -25.15
N GLN A 81 -17.08 -17.32 -25.52
CA GLN A 81 -16.18 -16.31 -24.93
C GLN A 81 -16.57 -15.89 -23.51
N GLY A 82 -17.87 -15.82 -23.19
CA GLY A 82 -18.33 -15.46 -21.85
C GLY A 82 -17.95 -16.53 -20.84
N MET A 83 -18.26 -17.79 -21.15
CA MET A 83 -17.95 -18.89 -20.25
C MET A 83 -16.48 -19.28 -20.19
N ILE A 84 -15.69 -19.11 -21.25
CA ILE A 84 -14.23 -19.28 -21.14
C ILE A 84 -13.65 -18.25 -20.16
N LYS A 85 -14.18 -17.02 -20.18
CA LYS A 85 -13.79 -15.98 -19.23
C LYS A 85 -14.23 -16.35 -17.81
N ASP A 86 -15.49 -16.74 -17.61
CA ASP A 86 -16.01 -17.09 -16.28
C ASP A 86 -15.33 -18.34 -15.69
N LEU A 87 -15.05 -19.37 -16.51
CA LEU A 87 -14.27 -20.53 -16.11
C LEU A 87 -12.80 -20.17 -15.82
N GLY A 88 -12.24 -19.22 -16.56
CA GLY A 88 -10.92 -18.66 -16.30
C GLY A 88 -10.86 -17.94 -14.95
N GLU A 89 -11.87 -17.12 -14.66
CA GLU A 89 -12.01 -16.39 -13.38
C GLU A 89 -12.25 -17.35 -12.21
N ALA A 90 -13.12 -18.34 -12.37
CA ALA A 90 -13.37 -19.36 -11.35
C ALA A 90 -12.10 -20.19 -11.07
N ARG A 91 -11.38 -20.61 -12.12
CA ARG A 91 -10.10 -21.32 -11.96
C ARG A 91 -9.07 -20.47 -11.23
N TRP A 92 -8.98 -19.18 -11.56
CA TRP A 92 -8.07 -18.26 -10.88
C TRP A 92 -8.46 -18.09 -9.41
N ALA A 93 -9.75 -17.96 -9.09
CA ALA A 93 -10.24 -17.85 -7.71
C ALA A 93 -9.93 -19.09 -6.88
N ILE A 94 -10.16 -20.30 -7.42
CA ILE A 94 -9.78 -21.57 -6.78
C ILE A 94 -8.28 -21.61 -6.50
N GLN A 95 -7.47 -21.22 -7.49
CA GLN A 95 -6.01 -21.18 -7.37
C GLN A 95 -5.52 -20.18 -6.31
N GLN A 96 -6.19 -19.06 -6.13
CA GLN A 96 -5.89 -18.12 -5.04
C GLN A 96 -6.27 -18.70 -3.68
N HIS A 97 -7.42 -19.39 -3.60
CA HIS A 97 -7.86 -20.04 -2.36
C HIS A 97 -6.89 -21.14 -1.91
N GLU A 98 -6.41 -21.98 -2.82
CA GLU A 98 -5.38 -23.00 -2.52
C GLU A 98 -4.09 -22.40 -1.98
N VAL A 99 -3.65 -21.26 -2.55
CA VAL A 99 -2.47 -20.53 -2.06
C VAL A 99 -2.70 -19.99 -0.64
N GLN A 100 -3.88 -19.44 -0.37
CA GLN A 100 -4.25 -18.94 0.96
C GLN A 100 -4.32 -20.08 1.99
N LEU A 101 -4.91 -21.22 1.63
CA LEU A 101 -4.95 -22.40 2.49
C LEU A 101 -3.53 -22.87 2.84
N PHE A 102 -2.64 -22.98 1.86
CA PHE A 102 -1.25 -23.36 2.11
C PHE A 102 -0.53 -22.37 3.04
N ILE A 103 -0.72 -21.06 2.84
CA ILE A 103 -0.12 -20.04 3.72
C ILE A 103 -0.67 -20.16 5.14
N SER A 104 -1.97 -20.44 5.30
CA SER A 104 -2.59 -20.65 6.61
C SER A 104 -2.07 -21.90 7.31
N GLU A 105 -1.97 -23.03 6.61
CA GLU A 105 -1.39 -24.27 7.14
C GLU A 105 0.07 -24.08 7.55
N TYR A 106 0.85 -23.36 6.73
CA TYR A 106 2.23 -23.02 7.05
C TYR A 106 2.30 -22.17 8.32
N ARG A 107 1.45 -21.16 8.45
CA ARG A 107 1.37 -20.31 9.64
C ARG A 107 1.01 -21.13 10.89
N THR A 108 0.01 -22.00 10.82
CA THR A 108 -0.40 -22.85 11.94
C THR A 108 0.70 -23.84 12.34
N ALA A 109 1.32 -24.53 11.37
CA ALA A 109 2.44 -25.43 11.64
C ALA A 109 3.61 -24.69 12.30
N TRP A 110 3.84 -23.46 11.88
CA TRP A 110 4.90 -22.61 12.42
C TRP A 110 4.61 -22.09 13.83
N GLU A 111 3.37 -21.66 14.11
CA GLU A 111 2.94 -21.26 15.46
C GLU A 111 3.02 -22.45 16.43
N THR A 112 2.69 -23.65 15.94
CA THR A 112 2.81 -24.89 16.73
C THR A 112 4.27 -25.17 17.08
N VAL A 113 5.20 -25.04 16.14
CA VAL A 113 6.64 -25.20 16.38
C VAL A 113 7.16 -24.16 17.38
N GLU A 114 6.66 -22.92 17.35
CA GLU A 114 7.07 -21.86 18.28
C GLU A 114 6.51 -22.04 19.70
N SER A 115 5.33 -22.65 19.82
CA SER A 115 4.71 -22.92 21.12
C SER A 115 5.31 -24.08 21.90
N GLN A 116 6.20 -24.88 21.27
CA GLN A 116 6.83 -26.01 21.96
C GLN A 116 7.80 -25.51 23.05
N PRO A 117 7.62 -25.93 24.32
CA PRO A 117 8.50 -25.52 25.40
C PRO A 117 9.92 -26.06 25.15
N ALA A 118 10.93 -25.27 25.52
CA ALA A 118 12.37 -25.48 25.23
C ALA A 118 13.00 -26.78 25.83
N GLY A 119 12.20 -27.76 26.27
CA GLY A 119 12.65 -29.03 26.82
C GLY A 119 11.88 -30.27 26.34
N ALA A 120 10.96 -30.14 25.38
CA ALA A 120 10.21 -31.29 24.84
C ALA A 120 11.10 -32.14 23.90
N GLN A 121 11.86 -33.08 24.46
CA GLN A 121 12.72 -34.01 23.69
C GLN A 121 11.99 -35.24 23.11
N GLY A 122 10.66 -35.17 22.91
CA GLY A 122 9.85 -36.30 22.45
C GLY A 122 9.55 -36.28 20.94
N THR A 123 10.35 -37.02 20.18
CA THR A 123 10.23 -37.63 18.83
C THR A 123 9.29 -37.15 17.71
N ASP A 124 8.28 -36.32 17.91
CA ASP A 124 7.43 -35.83 16.81
C ASP A 124 7.79 -34.39 16.42
N LEU A 125 8.94 -34.26 15.73
CA LEU A 125 9.35 -33.01 15.10
C LEU A 125 8.35 -32.66 13.99
N ILE A 126 7.41 -31.78 14.29
CA ILE A 126 6.52 -31.16 13.30
C ILE A 126 7.41 -30.44 12.28
N ARG A 127 7.59 -31.08 11.12
CA ARG A 127 8.43 -30.54 10.05
C ARG A 127 7.62 -29.51 9.28
N LEU A 128 8.12 -28.27 9.23
CA LEU A 128 7.53 -27.24 8.39
C LEU A 128 7.41 -27.73 6.93
N PRO A 129 6.27 -27.49 6.26
CA PRO A 129 6.13 -27.80 4.85
C PRO A 129 7.24 -27.13 4.04
N SER A 130 7.88 -27.86 3.13
CA SER A 130 8.86 -27.24 2.23
C SER A 130 8.16 -26.26 1.29
N HIS A 131 8.62 -25.00 1.29
CA HIS A 131 8.10 -23.91 0.46
C HIS A 131 9.03 -23.58 -0.73
N SER A 132 9.96 -24.48 -1.08
CA SER A 132 10.79 -24.29 -2.27
C SER A 132 9.93 -24.37 -3.53
N THR A 133 10.29 -23.63 -4.58
CA THR A 133 9.53 -23.61 -5.83
C THR A 133 9.34 -25.03 -6.39
N GLU A 134 10.37 -25.88 -6.28
CA GLU A 134 10.32 -27.26 -6.76
C GLU A 134 9.42 -28.16 -5.91
N ALA A 135 9.42 -27.99 -4.58
CA ALA A 135 8.54 -28.74 -3.69
C ALA A 135 7.07 -28.37 -3.89
N LEU A 136 6.78 -27.08 -4.08
CA LEU A 136 5.43 -26.59 -4.37
C LEU A 136 4.96 -27.07 -5.75
N MET A 137 5.82 -27.06 -6.75
CA MET A 137 5.48 -27.62 -8.07
C MET A 137 5.16 -29.12 -8.00
N LYS A 138 5.89 -29.91 -7.19
CA LYS A 138 5.58 -31.33 -6.96
C LYS A 138 4.22 -31.54 -6.27
N LYS A 139 3.72 -30.54 -5.53
CA LYS A 139 2.38 -30.52 -4.93
C LYS A 139 1.28 -30.03 -5.86
N GLY A 140 1.58 -29.73 -7.12
CA GLY A 140 0.61 -29.30 -8.13
C GLY A 140 0.48 -27.79 -8.30
N PHE A 141 1.23 -26.98 -7.54
CA PHE A 141 1.23 -25.52 -7.74
C PHE A 141 1.88 -25.15 -9.07
N THR A 142 1.30 -24.19 -9.77
CA THR A 142 1.97 -23.56 -10.91
C THR A 142 3.21 -22.81 -10.46
N ARG A 143 4.18 -22.60 -11.36
CA ARG A 143 5.41 -21.85 -11.04
C ARG A 143 5.15 -20.44 -10.50
N GLN A 144 4.09 -19.80 -10.97
CA GLN A 144 3.68 -18.47 -10.51
C GLN A 144 3.12 -18.53 -9.09
N GLN A 145 2.20 -19.47 -8.79
CA GLN A 145 1.70 -19.68 -7.43
C GLN A 145 2.81 -20.03 -6.46
N ALA A 146 3.75 -20.88 -6.88
CA ALA A 146 4.90 -21.25 -6.06
C ALA A 146 5.77 -20.04 -5.67
N ARG A 147 5.91 -19.05 -6.57
CA ARG A 147 6.60 -17.78 -6.26
C ARG A 147 5.80 -16.90 -5.28
N VAL A 148 4.48 -16.83 -5.43
CA VAL A 148 3.61 -16.08 -4.51
C VAL A 148 3.73 -16.66 -3.10
N VAL A 149 3.58 -17.98 -2.95
CA VAL A 149 3.76 -18.69 -1.69
C VAL A 149 5.14 -18.44 -1.10
N GLN A 150 6.20 -18.53 -1.91
CA GLN A 150 7.56 -18.31 -1.44
C GLN A 150 7.80 -16.88 -0.93
N ASN A 151 7.26 -15.87 -1.63
CA ASN A 151 7.37 -14.47 -1.21
C ASN A 151 6.64 -14.22 0.10
N GLU A 152 5.41 -14.72 0.24
CA GLU A 152 4.60 -14.59 1.46
C GLU A 152 5.27 -15.28 2.66
N VAL A 153 5.78 -16.51 2.47
CA VAL A 153 6.52 -17.22 3.51
C VAL A 153 7.80 -16.47 3.91
N THR A 154 8.53 -15.93 2.93
CA THR A 154 9.74 -15.12 3.20
C THR A 154 9.41 -13.86 4.01
N GLU A 155 8.28 -13.21 3.70
CA GLU A 155 7.85 -12.01 4.42
C GLU A 155 7.41 -12.34 5.86
N LEU A 156 6.70 -13.45 6.07
CA LEU A 156 6.37 -13.94 7.42
C LEU A 156 7.64 -14.23 8.25
N GLU A 157 8.68 -14.82 7.64
CA GLU A 157 9.96 -15.06 8.31
C GLU A 157 10.69 -13.75 8.65
N ARG A 158 10.63 -12.74 7.78
CA ARG A 158 11.17 -11.40 8.06
C ARG A 158 10.45 -10.73 9.23
N LEU A 159 9.13 -10.73 9.22
CA LEU A 159 8.31 -10.16 10.31
C LEU A 159 8.62 -10.84 11.65
N LYS A 160 8.86 -12.16 11.66
CA LYS A 160 9.30 -12.89 12.86
C LYS A 160 10.65 -12.39 13.37
N ASN A 161 11.63 -12.26 12.48
CA ASN A 161 12.96 -11.82 12.87
C ASN A 161 12.92 -10.39 13.40
N ALA A 162 12.11 -9.52 12.80
CA ALA A 162 11.84 -8.17 13.31
C ALA A 162 11.21 -8.19 14.72
N LYS A 163 10.22 -9.06 14.96
CA LYS A 163 9.60 -9.24 16.30
C LYS A 163 10.62 -9.73 17.33
N ARG A 164 11.49 -10.69 16.99
CA ARG A 164 12.56 -11.17 17.91
C ARG A 164 13.53 -10.04 18.27
N CYS A 165 13.98 -9.26 17.29
CA CYS A 165 14.83 -8.10 17.56
C CYS A 165 14.16 -7.05 18.46
N LEU A 166 12.84 -6.87 18.36
CA LEU A 166 12.09 -5.97 19.24
C LEU A 166 12.03 -6.50 20.68
N VAL A 167 11.75 -7.80 20.87
CA VAL A 167 11.71 -8.42 22.21
C VAL A 167 13.08 -8.32 22.90
N ASP A 168 14.16 -8.63 22.18
CA ASP A 168 15.53 -8.50 22.70
C ASP A 168 15.85 -7.05 23.10
N ARG A 169 15.40 -6.07 22.31
CA ARG A 169 15.58 -4.65 22.60
C ARG A 169 14.77 -4.19 23.81
N THR A 170 13.54 -4.69 23.97
CA THR A 170 12.72 -4.40 25.15
C THR A 170 13.31 -5.03 26.41
N GLN A 171 13.88 -6.23 26.30
CA GLN A 171 14.57 -6.90 27.41
C GLN A 171 15.85 -6.16 27.81
N GLN A 172 16.67 -5.73 26.84
CA GLN A 172 17.80 -4.84 27.10
C GLN A 172 17.36 -3.52 27.74
N GLN A 173 16.27 -2.89 27.28
CA GLN A 173 15.74 -1.68 27.89
C GLN A 173 15.27 -1.89 29.33
N LYS A 174 14.67 -3.04 29.66
CA LYS A 174 14.32 -3.41 31.04
C LYS A 174 15.56 -3.60 31.90
N GLU A 175 16.62 -4.24 31.39
CA GLU A 175 17.90 -4.36 32.09
C GLU A 175 18.58 -3.00 32.32
N PHE A 176 18.50 -2.08 31.35
CA PHE A 176 18.99 -0.70 31.51
C PHE A 176 18.15 0.14 32.49
N SER A 177 16.87 -0.19 32.68
CA SER A 177 15.95 0.52 33.59
C SER A 177 16.16 0.16 35.06
N ILE A 178 16.94 -0.87 35.39
CA ILE A 178 17.23 -1.31 36.77
C ILE A 178 18.44 -0.55 37.37
N ARG A 179 19.10 0.36 36.62
CA ARG A 179 20.10 1.27 37.21
C ARG A 179 19.41 2.22 38.20
N PRO A 180 19.86 2.30 39.48
CA PRO A 180 19.21 3.15 40.48
C PRO A 180 19.15 4.62 40.03
N MET A 181 17.94 5.19 39.98
CA MET A 181 17.68 6.60 39.64
C MET A 181 18.55 7.58 40.44
N ALA A 182 19.02 7.18 41.62
CA ALA A 182 19.90 7.95 42.48
C ALA A 182 21.27 8.28 41.83
N SER A 183 21.88 7.35 41.08
CA SER A 183 23.15 7.62 40.40
C SER A 183 22.96 8.56 39.21
N ARG A 184 21.82 8.45 38.53
CA ARG A 184 21.50 9.25 37.33
C ARG A 184 21.21 10.70 37.68
N LYS A 185 20.57 10.96 38.83
CA LYS A 185 20.37 12.31 39.37
C LYS A 185 21.71 12.99 39.69
N LYS A 186 22.64 12.27 40.32
CA LYS A 186 23.97 12.79 40.69
C LYS A 186 24.84 13.12 39.46
N GLU A 187 24.75 12.32 38.41
CA GLU A 187 25.42 12.55 37.13
C GLU A 187 24.86 13.79 36.41
N VAL A 188 23.54 13.97 36.42
CA VAL A 188 22.87 15.15 35.83
C VAL A 188 23.20 16.41 36.62
N GLU A 189 23.21 16.34 37.96
CA GLU A 189 23.59 17.46 38.82
C GLU A 189 25.07 17.84 38.64
N SER A 190 25.99 16.87 38.49
CA SER A 190 27.39 17.14 38.15
C SER A 190 27.55 17.76 36.76
N ALA A 191 26.80 17.30 35.76
CA ALA A 191 26.85 17.88 34.42
C ALA A 191 26.38 19.34 34.41
N ILE A 192 25.28 19.64 35.11
CA ILE A 192 24.76 21.01 35.27
C ILE A 192 25.77 21.89 36.02
N ALA A 193 26.39 21.39 37.09
CA ALA A 193 27.43 22.11 37.84
C ALA A 193 28.69 22.41 37.00
N LEU A 194 28.98 21.59 35.99
CA LEU A 194 30.05 21.81 35.01
C LEU A 194 29.65 22.75 33.86
N GLY A 195 28.50 23.43 33.96
CA GLY A 195 28.07 24.44 33.01
C GLY A 195 27.29 23.88 31.81
N TRP A 196 26.77 22.65 31.87
CA TRP A 196 25.84 22.16 30.85
C TRP A 196 24.55 22.99 30.84
N ARG A 197 24.22 23.58 29.69
CA ARG A 197 22.89 24.17 29.41
C ARG A 197 22.06 23.25 28.52
N PRO A 198 20.72 23.24 28.68
CA PRO A 198 19.82 22.34 27.97
C PRO A 198 19.54 22.85 26.56
N GLU A 199 20.58 22.91 25.72
CA GLU A 199 20.41 23.10 24.27
C GLU A 199 20.69 21.80 23.50
N HIS A 200 20.76 20.67 24.21
CA HIS A 200 21.15 19.41 23.60
C HIS A 200 20.05 18.87 22.68
N PRO A 201 20.30 18.71 21.36
CA PRO A 201 19.32 18.30 20.35
C PRO A 201 18.61 16.98 20.65
N ALA A 202 19.21 16.13 21.49
CA ALA A 202 18.69 14.83 21.88
C ALA A 202 17.43 14.92 22.76
N LEU A 203 17.27 15.98 23.58
CA LEU A 203 16.08 16.17 24.40
C LEU A 203 14.92 16.74 23.57
N LEU A 204 15.22 17.66 22.64
CA LEU A 204 14.30 18.18 21.63
C LEU A 204 13.80 17.08 20.69
N GLN A 205 14.68 16.21 20.19
CA GLN A 205 14.29 15.03 19.42
C GLN A 205 13.47 14.01 20.22
N ARG A 206 13.58 14.02 21.56
CA ARG A 206 12.81 13.13 22.41
C ARG A 206 11.41 13.70 22.68
N LEU A 207 11.30 15.02 22.86
CA LEU A 207 10.02 15.74 22.92
C LEU A 207 9.29 15.70 21.57
N GLN A 208 9.99 15.89 20.44
CA GLN A 208 9.43 15.69 19.10
C GLN A 208 8.89 14.27 18.91
N ARG A 209 9.66 13.24 19.30
CA ARG A 209 9.18 11.85 19.23
C ARG A 209 7.97 11.56 20.12
N CYS A 210 7.86 12.20 21.29
CA CYS A 210 6.66 12.10 22.11
C CYS A 210 5.46 12.83 21.47
N ASN A 211 5.70 13.92 20.75
CA ASN A 211 4.67 14.66 20.02
C ASN A 211 4.21 13.90 18.77
N ASP A 212 5.12 13.24 18.04
CA ASP A 212 4.83 12.38 16.89
C ASP A 212 4.00 11.14 17.28
N LEU A 213 4.19 10.63 18.51
CA LEU A 213 3.40 9.52 19.07
C LEU A 213 1.97 9.93 19.42
N ILE A 214 1.72 11.22 19.71
CA ILE A 214 0.38 11.75 20.01
C ILE A 214 -0.30 12.24 18.71
N ALA A 215 0.46 12.82 17.78
CA ALA A 215 -0.01 13.30 16.49
C ALA A 215 -0.31 12.18 15.47
N GLY A 216 0.20 10.97 15.70
CA GLY A 216 0.10 9.85 14.76
C GLY A 216 -1.24 9.11 14.72
N SER A 217 -2.19 9.41 15.60
CA SER A 217 -3.48 8.70 15.64
C SER A 217 -4.61 9.42 14.91
N ILE A 218 -4.64 10.75 14.83
CA ILE A 218 -5.53 11.55 13.97
C ILE A 218 -4.85 12.92 13.71
N PRO A 219 -4.62 13.35 12.45
CA PRO A 219 -4.11 14.69 12.12
C PRO A 219 -4.97 15.83 12.70
N GLU A 220 -4.36 16.92 13.19
CA GLU A 220 -5.08 18.05 13.82
C GLU A 220 -6.21 18.63 12.95
N TRP A 221 -6.02 18.73 11.64
CA TRP A 221 -7.05 19.21 10.71
C TRP A 221 -8.23 18.24 10.59
N GLU A 222 -7.97 16.94 10.70
CA GLU A 222 -9.00 15.90 10.68
C GLU A 222 -9.77 15.87 12.01
N GLN A 223 -9.11 16.20 13.13
CA GLN A 223 -9.79 16.43 14.41
C GLN A 223 -10.69 17.67 14.35
N GLU A 224 -10.24 18.75 13.73
CA GLU A 224 -10.98 20.02 13.58
C GLU A 224 -12.15 19.89 12.60
N GLU A 225 -11.97 19.15 11.50
CA GLU A 225 -13.02 18.85 10.53
C GLU A 225 -14.08 17.91 11.10
N LEU A 226 -13.70 16.89 11.87
CA LEU A 226 -14.63 15.99 12.57
C LEU A 226 -15.42 16.70 13.67
N LEU A 227 -14.81 17.63 14.40
CA LEU A 227 -15.52 18.47 15.38
C LEU A 227 -16.50 19.42 14.69
N THR A 228 -16.13 19.96 13.54
CA THR A 228 -17.00 20.87 12.77
C THR A 228 -18.15 20.12 12.09
N GLU A 229 -17.90 18.96 11.48
CA GLU A 229 -18.94 18.09 10.91
C GLU A 229 -19.92 17.60 11.99
N TRP A 230 -19.44 17.32 13.20
CA TRP A 230 -20.31 16.91 14.31
C TRP A 230 -21.16 18.07 14.84
N VAL A 231 -20.57 19.25 15.01
CA VAL A 231 -21.32 20.47 15.38
C VAL A 231 -22.38 20.75 14.31
N ASP A 232 -22.03 20.74 13.03
CA ASP A 232 -22.98 21.01 11.96
C ASP A 232 -24.06 19.91 11.82
N ALA A 233 -23.72 18.63 11.98
CA ALA A 233 -24.70 17.52 11.92
C ALA A 233 -25.67 17.53 13.12
N PHE A 234 -25.22 17.98 14.29
CA PHE A 234 -26.06 18.06 15.49
C PHE A 234 -26.97 19.30 15.48
N TRP A 235 -26.50 20.43 14.95
CA TRP A 235 -27.27 21.69 14.92
C TRP A 235 -28.22 21.84 13.72
N TYR A 236 -28.00 21.11 12.62
CA TYR A 236 -28.77 21.26 11.39
C TYR A 236 -29.55 20.00 10.96
N SER A 237 -29.75 19.02 11.86
CA SER A 237 -30.72 17.94 11.58
C SER A 237 -32.13 18.48 11.86
N ASP A 238 -33.00 18.46 10.84
CA ASP A 238 -34.41 18.90 10.94
C ASP A 238 -35.25 18.06 11.93
N ASP A 239 -34.68 17.01 12.51
CA ASP A 239 -35.30 16.20 13.59
C ASP A 239 -34.87 16.63 15.01
N TYR A 240 -34.23 17.79 15.20
CA TYR A 240 -33.82 18.25 16.54
C TYR A 240 -35.01 18.38 17.52
N GLU A 241 -36.14 18.94 17.08
CA GLU A 241 -37.36 19.03 17.90
C GLU A 241 -37.98 17.65 18.17
N LYS A 242 -37.92 16.75 17.20
CA LYS A 242 -38.45 15.39 17.30
C LYS A 242 -37.61 14.49 18.23
N ASN A 243 -36.29 14.66 18.20
CA ASN A 243 -35.36 13.96 19.08
C ASN A 243 -35.43 14.48 20.52
N MET A 244 -35.72 15.77 20.72
CA MET A 244 -36.00 16.35 22.04
C MET A 244 -37.37 15.92 22.60
N GLU A 245 -38.41 15.77 21.77
CA GLU A 245 -39.71 15.24 22.20
C GLU A 245 -39.62 13.78 22.67
N VAL A 246 -38.87 12.92 21.96
CA VAL A 246 -38.67 11.52 22.38
C VAL A 246 -37.91 11.44 23.72
N PHE A 247 -36.97 12.37 23.96
CA PHE A 247 -36.20 12.46 25.20
C PHE A 247 -37.02 13.02 26.37
N ASN A 248 -37.90 13.99 26.12
CA ASN A 248 -38.79 14.56 27.14
C ASN A 248 -39.95 13.63 27.51
N ASN A 249 -40.43 12.80 26.58
CA ASN A 249 -41.54 11.86 26.82
C ASN A 249 -41.16 10.59 27.62
N HIS A 250 -39.91 10.48 28.08
CA HIS A 250 -39.45 9.40 28.98
C HIS A 250 -39.23 9.84 30.43
N ILE A 251 -39.69 11.05 30.80
CA ILE A 251 -39.72 11.51 32.18
C ILE A 251 -41.17 11.39 32.67
N PRO A 252 -41.49 10.55 33.67
CA PRO A 252 -42.84 10.45 34.20
C PRO A 252 -43.30 11.80 34.76
N GLU A 253 -44.45 12.30 34.29
CA GLU A 253 -45.02 13.60 34.72
C GLU A 253 -45.64 13.57 36.13
N ASP A 254 -45.69 12.42 36.79
CA ASP A 254 -46.24 12.27 38.14
C ASP A 254 -45.14 12.31 39.20
N ASP A 255 -44.65 13.51 39.53
CA ASP A 255 -44.22 13.90 40.89
C ASP A 255 -43.77 15.38 40.97
N PHE A 256 -44.49 16.27 40.29
CA PHE A 256 -44.35 17.72 40.53
C PHE A 256 -45.35 18.19 41.59
N LEU A 257 -45.03 17.95 42.87
CA LEU A 257 -45.56 18.74 43.97
C LEU A 257 -44.46 19.15 44.95
N SER A 258 -44.53 20.44 45.29
CA SER A 258 -43.75 21.20 46.26
C SER A 258 -42.35 21.64 45.85
N SER A 259 -42.28 22.95 45.62
CA SER A 259 -41.13 23.81 45.88
C SER A 259 -40.33 23.36 47.10
N GLU A 260 -39.00 23.49 47.00
CA GLU A 260 -38.03 23.34 48.09
C GLU A 260 -37.37 21.95 48.16
N THR A 261 -36.33 21.71 47.35
CA THR A 261 -35.22 20.82 47.74
C THR A 261 -33.95 21.05 46.91
N MET A 262 -32.93 21.51 47.65
CA MET A 262 -31.50 21.20 47.53
C MET A 262 -30.77 21.64 46.26
N ALA A 263 -30.28 22.89 46.31
CA ALA A 263 -28.99 23.20 45.74
C ALA A 263 -27.97 22.16 46.26
N ILE A 264 -27.42 21.35 45.35
CA ILE A 264 -26.28 20.48 45.66
C ILE A 264 -25.19 21.41 46.23
N PRO A 265 -24.72 21.19 47.47
CA PRO A 265 -23.66 22.01 48.03
C PRO A 265 -22.47 21.97 47.07
N GLU A 266 -21.88 23.12 46.78
CA GLU A 266 -20.75 23.30 45.84
C GLU A 266 -19.57 22.35 46.16
N GLU A 267 -19.53 21.83 47.39
CA GLU A 267 -18.58 20.86 47.91
C GLU A 267 -18.77 19.42 47.35
N GLN A 268 -19.96 19.03 46.87
CA GLN A 268 -20.17 17.74 46.17
C GLN A 268 -19.79 17.82 44.67
N TYR A 269 -19.65 19.03 44.12
CA TYR A 269 -19.26 19.26 42.72
C TYR A 269 -17.84 18.74 42.40
N TYR A 270 -16.95 18.70 43.40
CA TYR A 270 -15.56 18.29 43.27
C TYR A 270 -15.31 16.78 43.46
N GLN A 271 -16.34 15.99 43.80
CA GLN A 271 -16.20 14.56 44.03
C GLN A 271 -16.50 13.71 42.78
N ASN A 272 -16.96 14.29 41.67
CA ASN A 272 -17.15 13.54 40.43
C ASN A 272 -15.78 13.23 39.77
N PRO A 273 -15.35 11.96 39.69
CA PRO A 273 -14.04 11.58 39.14
C PRO A 273 -13.85 12.03 37.68
N PHE A 274 -14.96 12.20 36.94
CA PHE A 274 -14.93 12.69 35.56
C PHE A 274 -14.75 14.20 35.48
N HIS A 275 -15.29 14.97 36.42
CA HIS A 275 -15.01 16.40 36.52
C HIS A 275 -13.53 16.64 36.81
N ASN A 276 -12.94 15.83 37.69
CA ASN A 276 -11.51 15.89 37.98
C ASN A 276 -10.67 15.46 36.77
N HIS A 277 -11.07 14.44 36.01
CA HIS A 277 -10.35 14.01 34.81
C HIS A 277 -10.40 15.05 33.68
N PHE A 278 -11.59 15.60 33.39
CA PHE A 278 -11.75 16.66 32.38
C PHE A 278 -11.01 17.94 32.78
N THR A 279 -11.09 18.32 34.05
CA THR A 279 -10.35 19.47 34.59
C THR A 279 -8.83 19.22 34.55
N ASN A 280 -8.37 17.99 34.80
CA ASN A 280 -6.97 17.60 34.63
C ASN A 280 -6.53 17.63 33.17
N ILE A 281 -7.37 17.21 32.22
CA ILE A 281 -7.08 17.32 30.78
C ILE A 281 -6.94 18.78 30.37
N LEU A 282 -7.91 19.63 30.72
CA LEU A 282 -7.85 21.06 30.45
C LEU A 282 -6.60 21.69 31.09
N ASN A 283 -6.30 21.38 32.35
CA ASN A 283 -5.13 21.93 33.03
C ASN A 283 -3.79 21.37 32.50
N SER A 284 -3.77 20.15 31.97
CA SER A 284 -2.58 19.54 31.36
C SER A 284 -2.32 20.02 29.92
N THR A 285 -3.32 20.63 29.28
CA THR A 285 -3.26 21.04 27.87
C THR A 285 -3.67 22.52 27.73
N PRO A 286 -2.71 23.46 27.84
CA PRO A 286 -2.99 24.90 27.89
C PRO A 286 -3.79 25.43 26.70
N ASP A 287 -3.54 24.90 25.49
CA ASP A 287 -4.25 25.31 24.28
C ASP A 287 -5.72 24.86 24.29
N LEU A 288 -6.01 23.67 24.82
CA LEU A 288 -7.37 23.15 24.95
C LEU A 288 -8.16 23.97 25.97
N LYS A 289 -7.52 24.36 27.08
CA LYS A 289 -8.09 25.25 28.09
C LYS A 289 -8.41 26.63 27.51
N LEU A 290 -7.47 27.23 26.77
CA LEU A 290 -7.67 28.53 26.13
C LEU A 290 -8.83 28.49 25.11
N ARG A 291 -8.99 27.37 24.38
CA ARG A 291 -10.10 27.19 23.43
C ARG A 291 -11.44 26.98 24.15
N TYR A 292 -11.46 26.20 25.23
CA TYR A 292 -12.65 26.00 26.06
C TYR A 292 -13.10 27.31 26.72
N GLU A 293 -12.16 28.11 27.23
CA GLU A 293 -12.41 29.43 27.84
C GLU A 293 -12.94 30.45 26.82
N LYS A 294 -12.63 30.29 25.53
CA LYS A 294 -13.16 31.11 24.43
C LYS A 294 -14.59 30.74 24.01
N LEU A 295 -15.12 29.60 24.45
CA LEU A 295 -16.52 29.25 24.22
C LEU A 295 -17.42 30.15 25.08
N ASP A 296 -18.61 30.49 24.58
CA ASP A 296 -19.61 31.17 25.40
C ASP A 296 -20.09 30.25 26.55
N LYS A 297 -20.58 30.85 27.63
CA LYS A 297 -20.96 30.13 28.85
C LYS A 297 -22.01 29.05 28.59
N ARG A 298 -22.93 29.25 27.64
CA ARG A 298 -23.96 28.26 27.32
C ARG A 298 -23.33 27.01 26.70
N ARG A 299 -22.35 27.18 25.80
CA ARG A 299 -21.59 26.07 25.21
C ARG A 299 -20.70 25.34 26.22
N GLN A 300 -20.09 26.06 27.15
CA GLN A 300 -19.33 25.45 28.24
C GLN A 300 -20.22 24.59 29.16
N THR A 301 -21.45 25.04 29.44
CA THR A 301 -22.42 24.28 30.23
C THR A 301 -22.88 23.01 29.50
N ILE A 302 -23.22 23.10 28.21
CA ILE A 302 -23.66 21.92 27.44
C ILE A 302 -22.57 20.84 27.37
N LEU A 303 -21.31 21.22 27.10
CA LEU A 303 -20.19 20.28 27.09
C LEU A 303 -20.00 19.61 28.45
N ARG A 304 -20.21 20.36 29.53
CA ARG A 304 -20.14 19.84 30.90
C ARG A 304 -21.27 18.85 31.18
N ASP A 305 -22.49 19.16 30.77
CA ASP A 305 -23.67 18.32 31.02
C ASP A 305 -23.64 17.04 30.17
N MET A 306 -23.14 17.10 28.92
CA MET A 306 -22.97 15.93 28.06
C MET A 306 -21.93 14.95 28.60
N LEU A 307 -20.81 15.47 29.12
CA LEU A 307 -19.78 14.63 29.75
C LEU A 307 -20.22 14.03 31.08
N GLN A 308 -21.26 14.59 31.70
CA GLN A 308 -21.83 14.09 32.96
C GLN A 308 -22.91 13.02 32.73
N ASN A 309 -23.68 13.10 31.63
CA ASN A 309 -24.90 12.29 31.46
C ASN A 309 -24.79 11.13 30.47
N THR A 310 -23.75 11.05 29.62
CA THR A 310 -23.56 9.91 28.71
C THR A 310 -22.19 9.28 28.92
N GLY A 311 -22.16 8.00 29.32
CA GLY A 311 -20.93 7.22 29.36
C GLY A 311 -20.27 7.17 27.98
N ILE A 312 -18.95 7.39 27.92
CA ILE A 312 -18.17 7.40 26.67
C ILE A 312 -18.40 6.13 25.81
N GLU A 313 -18.69 5.00 26.45
CA GLU A 313 -18.94 3.71 25.79
C GLU A 313 -20.23 3.73 24.97
N THR A 314 -21.35 4.24 25.51
CA THR A 314 -22.62 4.29 24.78
C THR A 314 -22.60 5.31 23.65
N TRP A 315 -21.80 6.37 23.78
CA TRP A 315 -21.54 7.33 22.72
C TRP A 315 -20.76 6.71 21.55
N TYR A 316 -19.76 5.88 21.83
CA TYR A 316 -18.95 5.24 20.80
C TYR A 316 -19.77 4.24 19.98
N ASP A 317 -20.62 3.47 20.65
CA ASP A 317 -21.48 2.47 19.99
C ASP A 317 -22.57 3.12 19.12
N ALA A 318 -23.24 4.16 19.63
CA ALA A 318 -24.22 4.94 18.86
C ALA A 318 -23.59 5.58 17.61
N ARG A 319 -22.32 6.02 17.71
CA ARG A 319 -21.55 6.57 16.59
C ARG A 319 -21.22 5.52 15.54
N LEU A 320 -20.79 4.32 15.94
CA LEU A 320 -20.51 3.24 15.01
C LEU A 320 -21.77 2.81 14.25
N GLU A 321 -22.92 2.78 14.92
CA GLU A 321 -24.21 2.47 14.31
C GLU A 321 -24.63 3.53 13.28
N ALA A 322 -24.49 4.83 13.61
CA ALA A 322 -24.80 5.92 12.68
C ALA A 322 -23.92 5.87 11.41
N ILE A 323 -22.62 5.60 11.55
CA ILE A 323 -21.69 5.44 10.42
C ILE A 323 -22.08 4.23 9.54
N SER A 324 -22.48 3.12 10.18
CA SER A 324 -22.95 1.93 9.48
C SER A 324 -24.20 2.22 8.64
N ASN A 325 -25.16 2.92 9.22
CA ASN A 325 -26.41 3.31 8.56
C ASN A 325 -26.19 4.26 7.37
N ALA A 326 -25.31 5.26 7.52
CA ALA A 326 -24.95 6.15 6.42
C ALA A 326 -24.29 5.41 5.23
N LYS A 327 -23.41 4.44 5.52
CA LYS A 327 -22.78 3.57 4.51
C LYS A 327 -23.79 2.66 3.81
N LYS A 328 -24.84 2.23 4.51
CA LYS A 328 -25.93 1.45 3.93
C LYS A 328 -26.77 2.31 2.98
N MET A 329 -27.20 3.49 3.41
CA MET A 329 -27.98 4.42 2.58
C MET A 329 -27.25 4.82 1.30
N LYS A 330 -25.93 5.05 1.36
CA LYS A 330 -25.13 5.33 0.16
C LYS A 330 -25.13 4.16 -0.82
N ARG A 331 -24.95 2.93 -0.34
CA ARG A 331 -25.00 1.73 -1.18
C ARG A 331 -26.36 1.55 -1.84
N ASP A 332 -27.43 1.76 -1.09
CA ASP A 332 -28.80 1.64 -1.62
C ASP A 332 -29.07 2.70 -2.70
N HIS A 333 -28.60 3.93 -2.49
CA HIS A 333 -28.65 5.00 -3.49
C HIS A 333 -27.85 4.66 -4.76
N ASP A 334 -26.62 4.15 -4.62
CA ASP A 334 -25.78 3.77 -5.77
C ASP A 334 -26.41 2.60 -6.56
N ILE A 335 -27.04 1.64 -5.88
CA ILE A 335 -27.78 0.54 -6.51
C ILE A 335 -29.01 1.07 -7.27
N LEU A 336 -29.76 2.00 -6.67
CA LEU A 336 -30.93 2.61 -7.32
C LEU A 336 -30.52 3.42 -8.55
N SER A 337 -29.45 4.22 -8.44
CA SER A 337 -28.88 5.00 -9.56
C SER A 337 -28.35 4.13 -10.70
N ALA A 338 -27.73 2.99 -10.37
CA ALA A 338 -27.29 2.03 -11.38
C ALA A 338 -28.48 1.37 -12.10
N LYS A 339 -29.55 1.04 -11.37
CA LYS A 339 -30.78 0.47 -11.94
C LYS A 339 -31.51 1.47 -12.85
N THR A 340 -31.67 2.72 -12.42
CA THR A 340 -32.31 3.77 -13.23
C THR A 340 -31.49 4.10 -14.48
N ASN A 341 -30.16 4.18 -14.39
CA ASN A 341 -29.31 4.35 -15.57
C ASN A 341 -29.39 3.18 -16.56
N THR A 342 -29.56 1.95 -16.08
CA THR A 342 -29.72 0.78 -16.95
C THR A 342 -31.09 0.77 -17.61
N GLN A 343 -32.14 1.17 -16.89
CA GLN A 343 -33.50 1.26 -17.40
C GLN A 343 -33.69 2.41 -18.39
N ASN A 344 -33.09 3.58 -18.13
CA ASN A 344 -33.09 4.73 -19.04
C ASN A 344 -32.29 4.47 -20.33
N LYS A 345 -31.26 3.62 -20.27
CA LYS A 345 -30.52 3.19 -21.47
C LYS A 345 -31.32 2.26 -22.38
N MET A 346 -32.39 1.64 -21.88
CA MET A 346 -33.28 0.78 -22.65
C MET A 346 -34.50 1.52 -23.23
N MET A 347 -34.83 2.71 -22.70
CA MET A 347 -35.97 3.52 -23.14
C MET A 347 -35.43 4.81 -23.73
N GLY A 348 -35.15 4.81 -25.04
CA GLY A 348 -34.55 5.94 -25.74
C GLY A 348 -35.28 7.26 -25.48
N ASP A 349 -34.50 8.27 -25.08
CA ASP A 349 -34.81 9.71 -25.02
C ASP A 349 -36.21 10.09 -24.54
N ALA A 350 -36.69 9.46 -23.47
CA ALA A 350 -37.80 10.00 -22.68
C ALA A 350 -37.21 10.89 -21.58
N GLU A 351 -37.51 12.20 -21.65
CA GLU A 351 -37.14 13.21 -20.64
C GLU A 351 -37.49 12.70 -19.22
N CYS A 352 -36.50 12.66 -18.34
CA CYS A 352 -36.62 12.14 -16.98
C CYS A 352 -37.50 13.06 -16.11
N PRO A 353 -38.64 12.60 -15.56
CA PRO A 353 -39.57 13.46 -14.79
C PRO A 353 -39.06 13.95 -13.43
N TRP A 354 -37.86 13.58 -13.01
CA TRP A 354 -37.26 13.96 -11.72
C TRP A 354 -36.26 15.11 -11.82
N GLU A 355 -36.10 15.73 -12.99
CA GLU A 355 -35.19 16.87 -13.18
C GLU A 355 -35.72 18.19 -12.54
N GLU A 356 -36.94 18.17 -12.00
CA GLU A 356 -37.58 19.29 -11.31
C GLU A 356 -37.69 19.13 -9.78
N LEU A 357 -36.93 18.21 -9.17
CA LEU A 357 -36.76 18.24 -7.72
C LEU A 357 -35.73 19.32 -7.36
N GLU A 358 -36.22 20.55 -7.19
CA GLU A 358 -35.41 21.65 -6.67
C GLU A 358 -34.79 21.22 -5.34
N TRP A 359 -33.46 21.07 -5.32
CA TRP A 359 -32.75 20.81 -4.09
C TRP A 359 -33.06 21.93 -3.10
N PRO A 360 -33.29 21.62 -1.81
CA PRO A 360 -33.46 22.65 -0.80
C PRO A 360 -32.32 23.68 -0.89
N PRO A 361 -32.60 24.99 -0.85
CA PRO A 361 -31.60 26.06 -1.01
C PRO A 361 -30.37 25.90 -0.12
N GLU A 362 -30.55 25.29 1.05
CA GLU A 362 -29.53 24.99 2.05
C GLU A 362 -28.53 23.95 1.54
N ARG A 363 -29.01 22.91 0.85
CA ARG A 363 -28.17 21.87 0.26
C ARG A 363 -27.38 22.39 -0.94
N LEU A 364 -27.99 23.24 -1.76
CA LEU A 364 -27.30 23.97 -2.83
C LEU A 364 -26.18 24.88 -2.28
N ARG A 365 -26.46 25.60 -1.18
CA ARG A 365 -25.44 26.42 -0.48
C ARG A 365 -24.29 25.57 0.04
N TYR A 366 -24.57 24.41 0.64
CA TYR A 366 -23.55 23.47 1.11
C TYR A 366 -22.68 22.93 -0.04
N ILE A 367 -23.31 22.46 -1.14
CA ILE A 367 -22.58 21.95 -2.32
C ILE A 367 -21.70 23.05 -2.90
N ASN A 368 -22.20 24.27 -3.04
CA ASN A 368 -21.43 25.40 -3.55
C ASN A 368 -20.26 25.76 -2.63
N ARG A 369 -20.47 25.73 -1.31
CA ARG A 369 -19.40 25.97 -0.32
C ARG A 369 -18.32 24.90 -0.38
N ARG A 370 -18.70 23.61 -0.43
CA ARG A 370 -17.76 22.49 -0.54
C ARG A 370 -16.99 22.52 -1.86
N THR A 371 -17.66 22.87 -2.95
CA THR A 371 -17.03 23.02 -4.27
C THR A 371 -16.04 24.19 -4.28
N LYS A 372 -16.37 25.29 -3.58
CA LYS A 372 -15.48 26.44 -3.39
C LYS A 372 -14.25 26.06 -2.55
N ILE A 373 -14.44 25.40 -1.41
CA ILE A 373 -13.34 24.93 -0.55
C ILE A 373 -12.43 23.96 -1.32
N ASN A 374 -13.00 23.00 -2.06
CA ASN A 374 -12.22 22.08 -2.89
C ASN A 374 -11.44 22.80 -4.00
N ARG A 375 -12.01 23.85 -4.60
CA ARG A 375 -11.30 24.69 -5.57
C ARG A 375 -10.18 25.49 -4.90
N GLU A 376 -10.42 26.01 -3.70
CA GLU A 376 -9.42 26.78 -2.94
C GLU A 376 -8.30 25.90 -2.40
N THR A 377 -8.59 24.69 -1.89
CA THR A 377 -7.56 23.71 -1.49
C THR A 377 -6.82 23.15 -2.70
N ALA A 378 -7.48 22.89 -3.82
CA ALA A 378 -6.80 22.52 -5.06
C ALA A 378 -5.93 23.66 -5.59
N ALA A 379 -6.39 24.92 -5.50
CA ALA A 379 -5.62 26.11 -5.89
C ALA A 379 -4.45 26.37 -4.92
N ALA A 380 -4.63 26.14 -3.62
CA ALA A 380 -3.58 26.25 -2.61
C ALA A 380 -2.54 25.14 -2.79
N ALA A 381 -2.94 23.88 -2.97
CA ALA A 381 -2.04 22.78 -3.29
C ALA A 381 -1.32 23.01 -4.62
N ALA A 382 -2.01 23.56 -5.63
CA ALA A 382 -1.40 24.00 -6.88
C ALA A 382 -0.45 25.18 -6.65
N ALA A 383 -0.73 26.12 -5.75
CA ALA A 383 0.14 27.23 -5.42
C ALA A 383 1.40 26.79 -4.64
N THR A 384 1.28 25.85 -3.71
CA THR A 384 2.42 25.26 -2.98
C THR A 384 3.29 24.39 -3.88
N THR A 385 2.72 23.74 -4.90
CA THR A 385 3.48 23.08 -5.98
C THR A 385 3.94 24.05 -7.09
N ASN A 386 3.44 25.29 -7.11
CA ASN A 386 3.83 26.36 -8.03
C ASN A 386 4.65 27.49 -7.38
N THR A 387 5.20 27.27 -6.18
CA THR A 387 6.50 27.87 -5.86
C THR A 387 7.50 27.19 -6.80
N SER A 388 7.49 27.61 -8.07
CA SER A 388 8.46 27.20 -9.05
C SER A 388 9.80 27.57 -8.45
N LEU A 389 10.53 26.55 -7.97
CA LEU A 389 11.97 26.65 -7.86
C LEU A 389 12.41 27.32 -9.18
N PRO A 390 13.04 28.51 -9.12
CA PRO A 390 13.46 29.21 -10.32
C PRO A 390 14.19 28.19 -11.18
N THR A 391 13.79 28.05 -12.45
CA THR A 391 14.28 27.01 -13.37
C THR A 391 15.80 26.98 -13.29
N ALA A 392 16.32 26.10 -12.44
CA ALA A 392 17.71 26.22 -12.05
C ALA A 392 18.51 25.75 -13.26
N PRO A 393 19.54 26.49 -13.70
CA PRO A 393 20.41 26.02 -14.77
C PRO A 393 20.89 24.61 -14.43
N PHE A 394 21.05 23.76 -15.44
CA PHE A 394 21.51 22.38 -15.25
C PHE A 394 22.75 22.30 -14.33
N LYS A 395 23.69 23.24 -14.46
CA LYS A 395 24.91 23.30 -13.63
C LYS A 395 24.61 23.46 -12.13
N THR A 396 23.62 24.27 -11.77
CA THR A 396 23.16 24.45 -10.39
C THR A 396 22.55 23.16 -9.87
N TRP A 397 21.68 22.52 -10.67
CA TRP A 397 21.08 21.24 -10.30
C TRP A 397 22.12 20.11 -10.18
N ASP A 398 23.08 20.02 -11.10
CA ASP A 398 24.15 19.02 -11.11
C ASP A 398 25.06 19.17 -9.88
N THR A 399 25.40 20.41 -9.51
CA THR A 399 26.19 20.68 -8.30
C THR A 399 25.43 20.26 -7.06
N HIS A 400 24.17 20.69 -6.91
CA HIS A 400 23.29 20.30 -5.80
C HIS A 400 23.13 18.78 -5.71
N THR A 401 22.86 18.14 -6.83
CA THR A 401 22.70 16.68 -6.93
C THR A 401 23.97 15.95 -6.55
N THR A 402 25.14 16.43 -6.99
CA THR A 402 26.43 15.84 -6.65
C THR A 402 26.69 15.91 -5.14
N THR A 403 26.40 17.06 -4.51
CA THR A 403 26.53 17.25 -3.06
C THR A 403 25.58 16.32 -2.30
N VAL A 404 24.30 16.30 -2.68
CA VAL A 404 23.25 15.52 -2.00
C VAL A 404 23.46 14.00 -2.17
N LEU A 405 23.97 13.55 -3.32
CA LEU A 405 24.20 12.12 -3.57
C LEU A 405 25.54 11.60 -3.03
N ALA A 406 26.40 12.47 -2.51
CA ALA A 406 27.66 12.09 -1.86
C ALA A 406 27.38 11.28 -0.59
N ASP A 407 26.42 11.72 0.22
CA ASP A 407 25.97 11.01 1.42
C ASP A 407 24.56 10.43 1.25
N LYS A 408 24.51 9.19 0.77
CA LYS A 408 23.23 8.50 0.53
C LYS A 408 22.55 8.05 1.81
N ALA A 409 23.28 7.97 2.93
CA ALA A 409 22.72 7.54 4.21
C ALA A 409 21.89 8.65 4.87
N THR A 410 22.09 9.91 4.50
CA THR A 410 21.32 11.06 4.98
C THR A 410 20.32 11.58 3.95
N LEU A 411 20.16 10.88 2.82
CA LEU A 411 19.28 11.30 1.75
C LEU A 411 17.80 11.13 2.14
N GLU A 412 17.11 12.24 2.41
CA GLU A 412 15.67 12.27 2.72
C GLU A 412 14.81 12.49 1.46
N ILE A 413 15.27 13.35 0.55
CA ILE A 413 14.53 13.78 -0.64
C ILE A 413 15.34 13.44 -1.90
N PHE A 414 14.68 12.83 -2.89
CA PHE A 414 15.29 12.55 -4.19
C PHE A 414 15.58 13.86 -4.96
N PRO A 415 16.81 14.12 -5.41
CA PRO A 415 17.19 15.38 -6.07
C PRO A 415 16.73 15.42 -7.54
N ALA A 416 15.42 15.44 -7.75
CA ALA A 416 14.82 15.55 -9.09
C ALA A 416 15.18 16.90 -9.75
N PRO A 417 15.39 16.93 -11.08
CA PRO A 417 15.59 18.17 -11.81
C PRO A 417 14.33 19.03 -11.74
N PRO A 418 14.46 20.36 -11.58
CA PRO A 418 13.33 21.28 -11.46
C PRO A 418 12.73 21.58 -12.84
N ILE A 419 12.18 20.55 -13.50
CA ILE A 419 11.65 20.62 -14.86
C ILE A 419 10.17 20.22 -14.88
N LYS A 420 9.43 20.83 -15.81
CA LYS A 420 8.01 20.52 -16.08
C LYS A 420 7.89 19.73 -17.38
N CYS A 421 6.80 18.98 -17.55
CA CYS A 421 6.49 18.32 -18.82
C CYS A 421 6.40 19.35 -19.98
N CYS A 422 6.92 18.99 -21.15
CA CYS A 422 6.97 19.89 -22.31
C CYS A 422 5.60 20.14 -22.97
N SER A 423 4.63 19.25 -22.75
CA SER A 423 3.30 19.32 -23.37
C SER A 423 2.22 18.66 -22.52
N ILE A 424 0.95 18.97 -22.81
CA ILE A 424 -0.21 18.35 -22.17
C ILE A 424 -0.24 16.84 -22.43
N ALA A 425 0.15 16.40 -23.63
CA ALA A 425 0.23 14.98 -23.98
C ALA A 425 1.27 14.25 -23.11
N CYS A 426 2.43 14.87 -22.86
CA CYS A 426 3.44 14.34 -21.94
C CYS A 426 2.97 14.35 -20.48
N ASN A 427 2.23 15.38 -20.08
CA ASN A 427 1.69 15.49 -18.73
C ASN A 427 0.72 14.33 -18.38
N LYS A 428 0.01 13.78 -19.37
CA LYS A 428 -0.85 12.58 -19.18
C LYS A 428 -0.06 11.30 -18.91
N ARG A 429 1.22 11.24 -19.31
CA ARG A 429 2.11 10.08 -19.14
C ARG A 429 3.11 10.25 -17.98
N LYS A 430 2.91 11.26 -17.14
CA LYS A 430 3.85 11.54 -16.05
C LYS A 430 3.86 10.41 -15.04
N GLY A 431 5.05 9.96 -14.66
CA GLY A 431 5.22 9.07 -13.52
C GLY A 431 5.38 9.88 -12.23
N VAL A 432 6.14 9.32 -11.29
CA VAL A 432 6.40 9.87 -9.96
C VAL A 432 7.24 11.15 -10.03
N LEU A 433 8.07 11.31 -11.07
CA LEU A 433 8.95 12.47 -11.23
C LEU A 433 8.27 13.71 -11.81
N ASN A 434 7.03 13.60 -12.32
CA ASN A 434 6.25 14.71 -12.89
C ASN A 434 6.87 15.45 -14.11
N PHE A 435 7.87 14.87 -14.77
CA PHE A 435 8.41 15.36 -16.05
C PHE A 435 8.54 14.23 -17.08
N CYS A 436 8.74 14.59 -18.34
CA CYS A 436 8.91 13.64 -19.45
C CYS A 436 10.34 13.61 -19.97
N GLU A 437 10.66 12.56 -20.75
CA GLU A 437 11.97 12.36 -21.39
C GLU A 437 12.39 13.55 -22.26
N HIS A 438 11.47 14.16 -23.02
CA HIS A 438 11.75 15.33 -23.85
C HIS A 438 12.19 16.55 -23.03
N SER A 439 11.53 16.81 -21.90
CA SER A 439 11.91 17.89 -21.00
C SER A 439 13.26 17.62 -20.34
N LEU A 440 13.52 16.37 -19.98
CA LEU A 440 14.80 15.95 -19.42
C LEU A 440 15.92 16.14 -20.45
N GLU A 441 15.72 15.72 -21.69
CA GLU A 441 16.69 15.91 -22.76
C GLU A 441 16.96 17.40 -23.01
N GLY A 442 15.92 18.22 -23.13
CA GLY A 442 16.04 19.68 -23.30
C GLY A 442 16.80 20.33 -22.14
N PHE A 443 16.55 19.88 -20.91
CA PHE A 443 17.25 20.34 -19.72
C PHE A 443 18.74 19.97 -19.74
N MET A 444 19.05 18.72 -20.11
CA MET A 444 20.41 18.21 -20.23
C MET A 444 21.21 18.93 -21.33
N ARG A 445 20.55 19.36 -22.42
CA ARG A 445 21.16 20.16 -23.50
C ARG A 445 21.55 21.56 -23.04
N GLY A 446 20.87 22.13 -22.04
CA GLY A 446 21.07 23.50 -21.58
C GLY A 446 22.41 23.80 -20.89
N CYS A 447 23.21 22.79 -20.53
CA CYS A 447 24.55 23.02 -19.99
C CYS A 447 25.59 23.01 -21.11
N GLY A 448 26.08 24.19 -21.47
CA GLY A 448 27.22 24.32 -22.39
C GLY A 448 28.44 23.56 -21.87
N GLY A 449 29.15 22.86 -22.76
CA GLY A 449 30.42 22.16 -22.48
C GLY A 449 30.30 20.63 -22.38
N GLY A 450 30.83 19.92 -23.38
CA GLY A 450 30.81 18.45 -23.46
C GLY A 450 29.67 17.89 -24.34
N GLY A 451 29.85 16.68 -24.87
CA GLY A 451 28.82 16.02 -25.67
C GLY A 451 27.66 15.54 -24.80
N LEU A 452 26.42 15.86 -25.19
CA LEU A 452 25.18 15.46 -24.50
C LEU A 452 25.18 13.96 -24.15
N ARG A 453 25.67 13.11 -25.06
CA ARG A 453 25.75 11.66 -24.88
C ARG A 453 26.57 11.24 -23.67
N GLU A 454 27.76 11.82 -23.49
CA GLU A 454 28.63 11.46 -22.37
C GLU A 454 28.04 11.93 -21.04
N ARG A 455 27.36 13.08 -21.05
CA ARG A 455 26.64 13.57 -19.89
C ARG A 455 25.49 12.66 -19.49
N VAL A 456 24.65 12.25 -20.45
CA VAL A 456 23.55 11.31 -20.19
C VAL A 456 24.11 10.00 -19.63
N ARG A 457 25.21 9.47 -20.16
CA ARG A 457 25.89 8.28 -19.61
C ARG A 457 26.33 8.45 -18.15
N CYS A 458 26.89 9.61 -17.81
CA CYS A 458 27.26 9.91 -16.43
C CYS A 458 26.03 9.91 -15.51
N GLU A 459 24.94 10.54 -15.93
CA GLU A 459 23.69 10.56 -15.14
C GLU A 459 23.05 9.17 -15.03
N VAL A 460 23.06 8.35 -16.09
CA VAL A 460 22.57 6.95 -16.05
C VAL A 460 23.29 6.16 -14.96
N ARG A 461 24.62 6.31 -14.86
CA ARG A 461 25.41 5.66 -13.80
C ARG A 461 25.15 6.27 -12.43
N ARG A 462 24.94 7.59 -12.36
CA ARG A 462 24.70 8.32 -11.10
C ARG A 462 23.35 7.93 -10.48
N PHE A 463 22.32 7.82 -11.30
CA PHE A 463 20.93 7.53 -10.89
C PHE A 463 20.53 6.06 -10.98
N HIS A 464 21.48 5.13 -11.10
CA HIS A 464 21.17 3.70 -11.09
C HIS A 464 20.48 3.29 -9.76
N PRO A 465 19.34 2.57 -9.78
CA PRO A 465 18.59 2.21 -8.57
C PRO A 465 19.43 1.55 -7.47
N ASP A 466 20.32 0.62 -7.84
CA ASP A 466 21.21 -0.07 -6.90
C ASP A 466 22.07 0.87 -6.04
N ARG A 467 22.37 2.08 -6.53
CA ARG A 467 23.14 3.06 -5.77
C ARG A 467 22.37 3.58 -4.56
N PHE A 468 21.03 3.53 -4.57
CA PHE A 468 20.16 4.04 -3.51
C PHE A 468 19.76 2.97 -2.49
N MET A 469 20.31 1.74 -2.57
CA MET A 469 20.06 0.70 -1.57
C MET A 469 20.55 1.08 -0.17
N LYS A 470 21.51 2.02 -0.07
CA LYS A 470 22.04 2.53 1.20
C LYS A 470 21.19 3.65 1.84
N CYS A 471 20.10 4.07 1.20
CA CYS A 471 19.23 5.10 1.77
C CYS A 471 18.48 4.60 3.03
N PRO A 472 18.08 5.50 3.94
CA PRO A 472 17.32 5.15 5.14
C PRO A 472 16.03 4.40 4.80
N GLU A 473 15.70 3.38 5.61
CA GLU A 473 14.61 2.44 5.31
C GLU A 473 13.26 3.14 5.10
N GLY A 474 12.94 4.16 5.89
CA GLY A 474 11.67 4.90 5.78
C GLY A 474 11.47 5.68 4.48
N VAL A 475 12.55 6.05 3.78
CA VAL A 475 12.47 6.81 2.50
C VAL A 475 12.96 6.01 1.30
N ARG A 476 13.60 4.85 1.53
CA ARG A 476 14.29 4.04 0.52
C ARG A 476 13.37 3.65 -0.62
N GLU A 477 12.17 3.16 -0.33
CA GLU A 477 11.22 2.72 -1.38
C GLU A 477 10.84 3.89 -2.30
N GLY A 478 10.50 5.05 -1.72
CA GLY A 478 10.15 6.25 -2.48
C GLY A 478 11.33 6.81 -3.30
N ILE A 479 12.56 6.67 -2.81
CA ILE A 479 13.78 7.05 -3.53
C ILE A 479 14.08 6.07 -4.66
N LEU A 480 13.99 4.75 -4.41
CA LEU A 480 14.22 3.71 -5.42
C LEU A 480 13.24 3.82 -6.58
N LYS A 481 11.96 4.08 -6.30
CA LYS A 481 10.93 4.27 -7.33
C LYS A 481 11.26 5.46 -8.23
N ARG A 482 11.65 6.60 -7.65
CA ARG A 482 12.07 7.80 -8.39
C ARG A 482 13.38 7.61 -9.15
N ALA A 483 14.36 6.91 -8.55
CA ALA A 483 15.61 6.56 -9.21
C ALA A 483 15.38 5.64 -10.41
N GLY A 484 14.50 4.64 -10.29
CA GLY A 484 14.14 3.73 -11.37
C GLY A 484 13.48 4.44 -12.55
N GLU A 485 12.58 5.38 -12.29
CA GLU A 485 11.97 6.21 -13.32
C GLU A 485 13.00 7.12 -13.99
N MET A 486 13.83 7.81 -13.21
CA MET A 486 14.92 8.67 -13.71
C MET A 486 15.88 7.88 -14.60
N PHE A 487 16.31 6.72 -14.14
CA PHE A 487 17.20 5.82 -14.88
C PHE A 487 16.59 5.39 -16.21
N SER A 488 15.31 5.03 -16.22
CA SER A 488 14.59 4.62 -17.43
C SER A 488 14.48 5.77 -18.44
N MET A 489 14.16 6.98 -17.98
CA MET A 489 14.12 8.18 -18.84
C MET A 489 15.51 8.51 -19.40
N LEU A 490 16.55 8.46 -18.58
CA LEU A 490 17.93 8.71 -19.04
C LEU A 490 18.39 7.66 -20.06
N ARG A 491 17.99 6.40 -19.92
CA ARG A 491 18.25 5.34 -20.92
C ARG A 491 17.50 5.58 -22.23
N ALA A 492 16.26 6.04 -22.17
CA ALA A 492 15.50 6.41 -23.37
C ALA A 492 16.18 7.56 -24.12
N VAL A 493 16.61 8.60 -23.39
CA VAL A 493 17.40 9.70 -23.95
C VAL A 493 18.74 9.21 -24.51
N GLU A 494 19.45 8.32 -23.81
CA GLU A 494 20.72 7.73 -24.30
C GLU A 494 20.51 6.98 -25.62
N GLY A 495 19.43 6.20 -25.72
CA GLY A 495 19.09 5.44 -26.92
C GLY A 495 18.70 6.34 -28.11
N GLY A 496 17.99 7.44 -27.86
CA GLY A 496 17.62 8.43 -28.87
C GLY A 496 18.81 9.19 -29.47
N LEU A 497 19.97 9.19 -28.81
CA LEU A 497 21.20 9.82 -29.30
C LEU A 497 22.10 8.89 -30.15
N VAL A 498 21.72 7.61 -30.28
CA VAL A 498 22.46 6.62 -31.08
C VAL A 498 21.87 6.46 -32.48
N GLY A 499 20.60 6.84 -32.67
CA GLY A 499 19.98 6.97 -33.98
C GLY A 499 20.26 8.33 -34.59
#